data_AF-A0A948MMN0-F1
#
_entry.id   AF-A0A948MMN0-F1
#
_cell.length_a   1.000
_cell.length_b   1.000
_cell.length_c   1.000
_cell.angle_alpha   90.00
_cell.angle_beta   90.00
_cell.angle_gamma   90.00
#
_symmetry.space_group_name_H-M   'P 1'
#
loop_
_entity.id
_entity.type
_entity.pdbx_description
1 polymer ?
#
loop_
_entity_poly.entity_id
_entity_poly.type
_entity_poly.pdbx_seq_one_letter_code
_entity_poly.pdbx_strand_id
1 'polypeptide(L)'
;GTIGASTYSLFQIMTLESWSMGIVRPVMEVYPQAWIFFITFILLTTFAVLNLFIAIIVDAMTQEHQEEEEASRSVLGSDHDQIMAELRALRGELAEMRGQNRV
;
A
#
# COMPACT_ATOMS: atom_id res chain seq x y z
N GLY A 1 -38.83 12.22 3.16
CA GLY A 1 -37.45 11.74 2.97
C GLY A 1 -36.93 11.24 4.30
N THR A 2 -36.19 10.13 4.29
CA THR A 2 -35.50 9.59 5.47
C THR A 2 -34.00 9.55 5.20
N ILE A 3 -33.19 9.55 6.26
CA ILE A 3 -31.72 9.47 6.14
C ILE A 3 -31.32 8.21 5.36
N GLY A 4 -31.92 7.06 5.66
CA GLY A 4 -31.61 5.79 4.98
C GLY A 4 -31.91 5.83 3.47
N ALA A 5 -33.02 6.46 3.06
CA ALA A 5 -33.33 6.61 1.63
C ALA A 5 -32.31 7.53 0.93
N SER A 6 -31.89 8.62 1.59
CA SER A 6 -30.84 9.50 1.08
C SER A 6 -29.50 8.76 0.96
N THR A 7 -29.12 7.95 1.95
CA THR A 7 -27.90 7.14 1.91
C THR A 7 -27.92 6.14 0.75
N TYR A 8 -29.05 5.47 0.51
CA TYR A 8 -29.19 4.56 -0.63
C TYR A 8 -29.01 5.26 -1.98
N SER A 9 -29.65 6.43 -2.18
CA SER A 9 -29.47 7.21 -3.41
C SER A 9 -28.03 7.71 -3.57
N LEU A 10 -27.36 8.13 -2.49
CA LEU A 10 -25.96 8.53 -2.55
C LEU A 10 -25.03 7.36 -2.88
N PHE A 11 -25.33 6.16 -2.38
CA PHE A 11 -24.61 4.95 -2.76
C PHE A 11 -24.80 4.62 -4.25
N GLN A 12 -26.02 4.73 -4.78
CA GLN A 12 -26.30 4.56 -6.21
C GLN A 12 -25.54 5.58 -7.08
N ILE A 13 -25.48 6.85 -6.64
CA ILE A 13 -24.70 7.88 -7.32
C ILE A 13 -23.20 7.56 -7.28
N MET A 14 -22.71 7.04 -6.15
CA MET A 14 -21.30 6.65 -5.99
C MET A 14 -20.88 5.56 -6.99
N THR A 15 -21.79 4.65 -7.37
CA THR A 15 -21.52 3.63 -8.41
C THR A 15 -21.73 4.14 -9.84
N LEU A 16 -22.03 5.43 -10.00
CA LEU A 16 -22.37 6.08 -11.28
C LEU A 16 -23.59 5.47 -11.98
N GLU A 17 -24.43 4.75 -11.25
CA GLU A 17 -25.63 4.12 -11.79
C GLU A 17 -26.74 5.15 -11.91
N SER A 18 -27.20 5.41 -13.14
CA SER A 18 -28.29 6.34 -13.47
C SER A 18 -28.21 7.73 -12.79
N TRP A 19 -27.03 8.16 -12.34
CA TRP A 19 -26.90 9.33 -11.48
C TRP A 19 -27.42 10.61 -12.16
N SER A 20 -27.10 10.83 -13.44
CA SER A 20 -27.48 12.05 -14.16
C SER A 20 -28.96 12.04 -14.57
N MET A 21 -29.38 11.06 -15.37
CA MET A 21 -30.75 11.01 -15.92
C MET A 21 -31.79 10.60 -14.87
N GLY A 22 -31.44 9.68 -13.96
CA GLY A 22 -32.37 9.13 -12.97
C GLY A 22 -32.50 9.97 -11.70
N ILE A 23 -31.49 10.77 -11.35
CA ILE A 23 -31.49 11.54 -10.10
C ILE A 23 -31.22 13.03 -10.33
N VAL A 24 -30.02 13.40 -10.83
CA VAL A 24 -29.58 14.81 -10.83
C VAL A 24 -30.43 15.69 -11.74
N ARG A 25 -30.80 15.25 -12.94
CA ARG A 25 -31.62 16.03 -13.88
C ARG A 25 -33.02 16.34 -13.34
N PRO A 26 -33.81 15.35 -12.86
CA PRO A 26 -35.07 15.63 -12.17
C PRO A 26 -34.92 16.58 -10.97
N VAL A 27 -33.84 16.42 -10.18
CA VAL A 27 -33.58 17.31 -9.04
C VAL A 27 -33.29 18.75 -9.52
N MET A 28 -32.59 18.92 -10.64
CA MET A 28 -32.28 20.24 -11.21
C MET A 28 -33.50 20.99 -11.75
N GLU A 29 -34.59 20.30 -12.08
CA GLU A 29 -35.85 20.95 -12.46
C GLU A 29 -36.45 21.77 -11.31
N VAL A 30 -36.19 21.35 -10.06
CA VAL A 30 -36.61 22.06 -8.85
C VAL A 30 -35.48 22.91 -8.26
N TYR A 31 -34.25 22.41 -8.31
CA TYR A 31 -33.06 23.04 -7.72
C TYR A 31 -31.94 23.17 -8.77
N PRO A 32 -31.92 24.24 -9.59
CA PRO A 32 -31.01 24.36 -10.73
C PRO A 32 -29.51 24.27 -10.40
N GLN A 33 -29.10 24.57 -9.16
CA GLN A 33 -27.71 24.50 -8.70
C GLN A 33 -27.34 23.17 -8.03
N ALA A 34 -28.24 22.19 -8.00
CA ALA A 34 -27.99 20.90 -7.36
C ALA A 34 -26.81 20.12 -7.99
N TRP A 35 -26.47 20.42 -9.25
CA TRP A 35 -25.29 19.83 -9.92
C TRP A 35 -24.00 20.04 -9.13
N ILE A 36 -23.85 21.16 -8.41
CA ILE A 36 -22.63 21.45 -7.63
C ILE A 36 -22.45 20.38 -6.55
N PHE A 37 -23.51 20.08 -5.80
CA PHE A 37 -23.48 19.05 -4.77
C PHE A 37 -23.12 17.68 -5.34
N PHE A 38 -23.81 17.26 -6.41
CA PHE A 38 -23.62 15.91 -6.96
C PHE A 38 -22.28 15.73 -7.66
N ILE A 39 -21.81 16.73 -8.41
CA ILE A 39 -20.49 16.67 -9.06
C ILE A 39 -19.38 16.67 -7.99
N THR A 40 -19.45 17.54 -6.98
CA THR A 40 -18.47 17.52 -5.87
C THR A 40 -18.50 16.19 -5.13
N PHE A 41 -19.68 15.63 -4.85
CA PHE A 41 -19.82 14.32 -4.22
C PHE A 41 -19.16 13.22 -5.07
N ILE A 42 -19.48 13.14 -6.36
CA ILE A 42 -18.91 12.13 -7.28
C ILE A 42 -17.39 12.24 -7.32
N LEU A 43 -16.84 13.45 -7.45
CA LEU A 43 -15.39 13.65 -7.49
C LEU A 43 -14.72 13.18 -6.19
N LEU A 44 -15.26 13.58 -5.03
CA LEU A 44 -14.71 13.20 -3.73
C LEU A 44 -14.80 11.69 -3.48
N THR A 45 -15.96 11.06 -3.74
CA THR A 45 -16.14 9.63 -3.49
C THR A 45 -15.33 8.79 -4.47
N THR A 46 -15.28 9.17 -5.75
CA THR A 46 -14.50 8.46 -6.76
C THR A 46 -13.01 8.55 -6.43
N PHE A 47 -12.53 9.74 -6.06
CA PHE A 47 -11.14 9.91 -5.65
C PHE A 47 -10.80 9.11 -4.38
N ALA A 48 -11.67 9.14 -3.37
CA ALA A 48 -11.48 8.36 -2.15
C ALA A 48 -11.44 6.85 -2.43
N VAL A 49 -12.36 6.34 -3.25
CA VAL A 49 -12.41 4.93 -3.65
C VAL A 49 -11.14 4.56 -4.44
N LEU A 50 -10.73 5.37 -5.41
CA LEU A 50 -9.50 5.14 -6.18
C LEU A 50 -8.26 5.09 -5.28
N ASN A 51 -8.12 6.03 -4.35
CA ASN A 51 -6.99 6.03 -3.42
C ASN A 51 -7.01 4.82 -2.48
N LEU A 52 -8.19 4.39 -2.04
CA LEU A 52 -8.34 3.16 -1.26
C LEU A 52 -7.89 1.94 -2.07
N PHE A 53 -8.30 1.83 -3.33
CA PHE A 53 -7.84 0.76 -4.23
C PHE A 53 -6.32 0.80 -4.42
N ILE A 54 -5.73 1.98 -4.67
CA ILE A 54 -4.28 2.13 -4.81
C ILE A 54 -3.58 1.69 -3.52
N ALA A 55 -4.07 2.12 -2.35
CA ALA A 55 -3.49 1.74 -1.06
C ALA A 55 -3.51 0.21 -0.86
N ILE A 56 -4.64 -0.44 -1.14
CA ILE A 56 -4.77 -1.91 -1.04
C ILE A 56 -3.83 -2.62 -2.02
N ILE A 57 -3.73 -2.14 -3.25
CA ILE A 57 -2.84 -2.74 -4.28
C ILE A 57 -1.37 -2.58 -3.88
N VAL A 58 -0.98 -1.40 -3.38
CA VAL A 58 0.38 -1.14 -2.91
C VAL A 58 0.72 -2.01 -1.71
N ASP A 59 -0.19 -2.17 -0.75
CA ASP A 59 -0.01 -3.04 0.41
C ASP A 59 0.21 -4.49 -0.02
N ALA A 60 -0.62 -4.99 -0.95
CA ALA A 60 -0.50 -6.35 -1.49
C ALA A 60 0.85 -6.59 -2.24
N MET A 61 1.29 -5.64 -3.08
CA MET A 61 2.58 -5.75 -3.78
C MET A 61 3.77 -5.66 -2.83
N THR A 62 3.65 -4.84 -1.78
CA THR A 62 4.70 -4.66 -0.78
C THR A 62 4.86 -5.90 0.09
N GLN A 63 3.77 -6.57 0.44
CA GLN A 63 3.81 -7.83 1.18
C GLN A 63 4.59 -8.90 0.42
N GLU A 64 4.35 -9.06 -0.89
CA GLU A 64 5.07 -10.02 -1.73
C GLU A 64 6.58 -9.70 -1.80
N HIS A 65 6.93 -8.42 -1.98
CA HIS A 65 8.35 -8.00 -2.04
C HIS A 65 9.06 -8.13 -0.68
N GLN A 66 8.37 -7.86 0.43
CA GLN A 66 8.95 -7.97 1.78
C GLN A 66 9.33 -9.41 2.10
N GLU A 67 8.50 -10.38 1.74
CA GLU A 67 8.79 -11.80 1.96
C GLU A 67 10.05 -12.24 1.18
N GLU A 68 10.22 -11.77 -0.05
CA GLU A 68 11.41 -12.03 -0.86
C GLU A 68 12.67 -11.31 -0.32
N GLU A 69 12.54 -10.04 0.07
CA GLU A 69 13.66 -9.25 0.62
C GLU A 69 14.13 -9.81 1.98
N GLU A 70 13.22 -10.22 2.85
CA GLU A 70 13.56 -10.83 4.15
C GLU A 70 14.27 -12.18 3.96
N ALA A 71 13.78 -13.02 3.04
CA ALA A 71 14.43 -14.28 2.70
C ALA A 71 15.86 -14.05 2.17
N SER A 72 16.03 -13.12 1.21
CA SER A 72 17.34 -12.77 0.65
C SER A 72 18.29 -12.18 1.70
N ARG A 73 17.79 -11.30 2.57
CA ARG A 73 18.57 -10.70 3.66
C ARG A 73 18.97 -11.71 4.72
N SER A 74 18.13 -12.70 5.01
CA SER A 74 18.46 -13.77 5.97
C SER A 74 19.61 -14.66 5.47
N VAL A 75 19.63 -14.99 4.17
CA VAL A 75 20.71 -15.76 3.54
C VAL A 75 22.02 -14.96 3.54
N LEU A 76 21.98 -13.70 3.08
CA LEU A 76 23.16 -12.83 3.07
C LEU A 76 23.71 -12.56 4.48
N GLY A 77 22.83 -12.44 5.48
CA GLY A 77 23.22 -12.28 6.89
C GLY A 77 23.94 -13.51 7.43
N SER A 78 23.41 -14.71 7.15
CA SER A 78 24.05 -15.97 7.53
C SER A 78 25.45 -16.12 6.92
N ASP A 79 25.58 -15.86 5.62
CA ASP A 79 26.86 -15.95 4.93
C ASP A 79 27.89 -14.95 5.48
N HIS A 80 27.46 -13.72 5.78
CA HIS A 80 28.33 -12.70 6.36
C HIS A 80 28.86 -13.11 7.74
N ASP A 81 27.99 -13.66 8.60
CA ASP A 81 28.38 -14.14 9.92
C ASP A 81 29.36 -15.32 9.84
N GLN A 82 29.14 -16.23 8.89
CA GLN A 82 30.03 -17.37 8.63
C GLN A 82 31.43 -16.91 8.16
N ILE A 83 31.47 -16.01 7.18
CA ILE A 83 32.73 -15.43 6.67
C ILE A 83 33.49 -14.71 7.78
N MET A 84 32.79 -13.94 8.63
CA MET A 84 33.42 -13.23 9.75
C MET A 84 33.97 -14.18 10.82
N ALA A 85 33.31 -15.32 11.05
CA ALA A 85 33.82 -16.36 11.93
C ALA A 85 35.11 -17.01 11.38
N GLU A 86 35.14 -17.36 10.09
CA GLU A 86 36.35 -17.89 9.44
C GLU A 86 37.51 -16.90 9.45
N LEU A 87 37.24 -15.62 9.16
CA LEU A 87 38.26 -14.55 9.22
C LEU A 87 38.88 -14.40 10.62
N ARG A 88 38.08 -14.58 11.69
CA ARG A 88 38.59 -14.57 13.06
C ARG A 88 39.46 -15.79 13.35
N ALA A 89 39.06 -16.99 12.90
CA ALA A 89 39.83 -18.21 13.08
C ALA A 89 41.20 -18.12 12.39
N LEU A 90 41.23 -17.71 11.11
CA LEU A 90 42.47 -17.53 10.34
C LEU A 90 43.39 -16.48 10.97
N ARG A 91 42.84 -15.37 11.49
CA ARG A 91 43.63 -14.37 12.22
C ARG A 91 44.25 -14.94 13.50
N GLY A 92 43.53 -15.84 14.20
CA GLY A 92 44.06 -16.57 15.36
C GLY A 92 45.24 -17.46 14.99
N GLU A 93 45.09 -18.32 13.98
CA GLU A 93 46.16 -19.21 13.52
C GLU A 93 47.41 -18.44 13.04
N LEU A 94 47.22 -17.33 12.31
CA LEU A 94 48.32 -16.47 11.90
C LEU A 94 49.06 -15.83 13.09
N ALA A 95 48.34 -15.49 14.17
CA ALA A 95 48.94 -14.95 15.38
C ALA A 95 49.77 -16.02 16.10
N GLU A 96 49.29 -17.27 16.17
CA GLU A 96 50.03 -18.40 16.74
C GLU A 96 51.29 -18.73 15.93
N MET A 97 51.17 -18.81 14.59
CA MET A 97 52.33 -19.06 13.72
C MET A 97 53.38 -17.94 13.80
N ARG A 98 52.95 -16.67 13.86
CA ARG A 98 53.87 -15.55 14.06
C ARG A 98 54.51 -15.54 15.45
N GLY A 99 53.84 -16.07 16.47
CA GLY A 99 54.39 -16.25 17.81
C GLY A 99 55.48 -17.33 17.85
N GLN A 100 55.26 -18.45 17.15
CA GLN A 100 56.23 -19.55 17.06
C GLN A 100 57.49 -19.19 16.25
N ASN A 101 57.36 -18.38 15.21
CA ASN A 101 58.49 -17.96 14.36
C ASN A 101 59.34 -16.82 14.96
N ARG A 102 59.04 -16.40 16.20
CA ARG A 102 59.76 -15.34 16.94
C ARG A 102 60.63 -15.87 18.09
N VAL A 103 60.65 -17.18 18.28
CA VAL A 103 61.57 -17.91 19.17
C VAL A 103 62.66 -18.54 18.33
#